data_AF-A0A1R4HV34-F1
#
_entry.id   AF-A0A1R4HV34-F1
#
_cell.length_a   1.000
_cell.length_b   1.000
_cell.length_c   1.000
_cell.angle_alpha   90.00
_cell.angle_beta   90.00
_cell.angle_gamma   90.00
#
_symmetry.space_group_name_H-M   'P 1'
#
loop_
_entity.id
_entity.type
_entity.pdbx_description
1 polymer ?
#
loop_
_entity_poly.entity_id
_entity_poly.type
_entity_poly.pdbx_seq_one_letter_code
_entity_poly.pdbx_strand_id
1 'polypeptide(L)'
;MVPASTFWFTLALINAGLAEQKGRSRLAWFVVSLFFGPIATGLIVVWERPDSTAETWGDTFARYGAAKRAERRAKQAAKDASGSRI
;
A
#
# COMPACT_ATOMS: atom_id res chain seq x y z
N MET A 1 3.66 4.13 40.47
CA MET A 1 2.65 4.88 39.69
C MET A 1 3.34 5.40 38.45
N VAL A 2 2.95 4.94 37.25
CA VAL A 2 3.55 5.43 36.01
C VAL A 2 3.07 6.86 35.78
N PRO A 3 3.97 7.83 35.56
CA PRO A 3 3.57 9.20 35.25
C PRO A 3 2.70 9.24 33.99
N ALA A 4 1.66 10.07 33.98
CA ALA A 4 0.79 10.24 32.82
C ALA A 4 1.58 10.60 31.55
N SER A 5 2.67 11.36 31.71
CA SER A 5 3.60 11.73 30.63
C SER A 5 4.32 10.53 30.01
N THR A 6 4.76 9.56 30.81
CA THR A 6 5.40 8.33 30.31
C THR A 6 4.41 7.48 29.53
N PHE A 7 3.19 7.32 30.05
CA PHE A 7 2.11 6.61 29.35
C PHE A 7 1.77 7.27 28.00
N TRP A 8 1.64 8.60 28.00
CA TRP A 8 1.32 9.39 26.81
C TRP A 8 2.42 9.34 25.75
N PHE A 9 3.68 9.44 26.17
CA PHE A 9 4.83 9.33 25.27
C PHE A 9 4.92 7.94 24.62
N THR A 10 4.73 6.87 25.40
CA THR A 10 4.68 5.51 24.88
C THR A 10 3.54 5.33 23.87
N LEU A 11 2.35 5.88 24.16
CA LEU A 11 1.21 5.85 23.24
C LEU A 11 1.53 6.57 21.92
N ALA A 12 2.16 7.74 21.99
CA ALA A 12 2.58 8.50 20.82
C ALA A 12 3.61 7.74 19.98
N LEU A 13 4.54 7.01 20.61
CA LEU A 13 5.52 6.19 19.92
C LEU A 13 4.88 5.00 19.18
N ILE A 14 3.91 4.34 19.81
CA ILE A 14 3.16 3.23 19.21
C ILE A 14 2.34 3.71 18.01
N ASN A 15 1.63 4.83 18.15
CA ASN A 15 0.87 5.44 17.06
C ASN A 15 1.77 5.84 15.88
N ALA A 16 2.96 6.37 16.15
CA ALA A 16 3.94 6.70 15.14
C ALA A 16 4.42 5.46 14.35
N GLY A 17 4.67 4.34 15.05
CA GLY A 17 5.03 3.06 14.43
C GLY A 17 3.91 2.45 13.59
N LEU A 18 2.65 2.53 14.06
CA LEU A 18 1.48 2.09 13.29
C LEU A 18 1.28 2.91 12.01
N ALA A 19 1.52 4.22 12.07
CA ALA A 19 1.47 5.08 10.91
C ALA A 19 2.55 4.74 9.88
N GLU A 20 3.78 4.44 10.34
CA GLU A 20 4.89 4.03 9.48
C GLU A 20 4.59 2.72 8.72
N GLN A 21 3.99 1.73 9.40
CA GLN A 21 3.54 0.48 8.77
C GLN A 21 2.46 0.70 7.70
N LYS A 22 1.72 1.81 7.78
CA LYS A 22 0.72 2.22 6.78
C LYS A 22 1.30 3.12 5.68
N GLY A 23 2.62 3.30 5.60
CA GLY A 23 3.27 4.16 4.61
C GLY A 23 3.15 5.67 4.91
N ARG A 24 2.78 6.04 6.15
CA ARG A 24 2.65 7.44 6.55
C ARG A 24 3.86 7.92 7.36
N SER A 25 4.09 9.23 7.37
CA SER A 25 5.22 9.83 8.10
C SER A 25 5.15 9.58 9.61
N ARG A 26 6.07 8.76 10.14
CA ARG A 26 6.23 8.48 11.58
C ARG A 26 6.29 9.76 12.42
N LEU A 27 7.06 10.76 11.98
CA LEU A 27 7.27 11.99 12.73
C LEU A 27 6.01 12.85 12.81
N ALA A 28 5.26 12.95 11.71
CA ALA A 28 4.00 13.69 11.69
C ALA A 28 2.99 13.08 12.68
N TRP A 29 2.84 11.75 12.67
CA TRP A 29 1.90 11.05 13.55
C TRP A 29 2.35 10.98 15.01
N PHE A 30 3.66 10.99 15.27
CA PHE A 30 4.21 11.17 16.62
C PHE A 30 3.81 12.54 17.20
N VAL A 31 4.05 13.64 16.47
CA VAL A 31 3.71 15.00 16.92
C VAL A 31 2.20 15.15 17.09
N VAL A 32 1.40 14.64 16.15
CA VAL A 32 -0.07 14.64 16.28
C VAL A 32 -0.51 13.88 17.53
N SER A 33 0.07 12.72 17.84
CA SER A 33 -0.26 11.96 19.05
C SER A 33 0.18 12.65 20.34
N LEU A 34 1.29 13.39 20.31
CA LEU A 34 1.78 14.15 21.46
C LEU A 34 0.82 15.26 21.87
N PHE A 35 0.20 15.95 20.90
CA PHE A 35 -0.75 17.05 21.14
C PHE A 35 -2.22 16.62 21.27
N PHE A 36 -2.67 15.61 20.53
CA PHE A 36 -4.09 15.20 20.46
C PHE A 36 -4.42 13.89 21.19
N GLY A 37 -3.43 13.16 21.70
CA GLY A 37 -3.68 11.98 22.52
C GLY A 37 -4.43 10.86 21.81
N PRO A 38 -5.39 10.16 22.46
CA PRO A 38 -6.12 9.04 21.87
C PRO A 38 -6.96 9.42 20.63
N ILE A 39 -7.23 10.71 20.41
CA ILE A 39 -7.89 11.22 19.19
C ILE A 39 -6.99 11.01 17.97
N ALA A 40 -5.67 11.10 18.14
CA ALA A 40 -4.71 10.78 17.08
C ALA A 40 -4.83 9.31 16.63
N THR A 41 -5.06 8.38 17.56
CA THR A 41 -5.31 6.97 17.23
C THR A 41 -6.59 6.82 16.41
N GLY A 42 -7.66 7.53 16.77
CA GLY A 42 -8.90 7.57 15.99
C GLY A 42 -8.68 8.05 14.56
N LEU A 43 -7.88 9.10 14.37
CA LEU A 43 -7.52 9.62 13.05
C LEU A 43 -6.60 8.67 12.26
N ILE A 44 -5.66 7.96 12.89
CA ILE A 44 -4.82 6.94 12.22
C ILE A 44 -5.66 5.77 11.70
N VAL A 45 -6.68 5.38 12.47
CA VAL A 45 -7.54 4.23 12.15
C VAL A 45 -8.57 4.60 11.08
N VAL A 46 -9.20 5.78 11.17
CA VAL A 46 -10.30 6.19 10.28
C VAL A 46 -9.81 6.72 8.93
N TRP A 47 -8.63 7.35 8.86
CA TRP A 47 -8.19 7.94 7.60
C TRP A 47 -7.73 6.86 6.61
N GLU A 48 -8.10 7.00 5.34
CA GLU A 48 -7.71 6.15 4.20
C GLU A 48 -6.21 6.32 3.85
N ARG A 49 -5.54 5.28 3.36
CA ARG A 49 -4.13 5.34 2.92
C ARG A 49 -4.01 6.39 1.78
N PRO A 50 -3.13 7.41 1.88
CA PRO A 50 -3.01 8.48 0.87
C PRO A 50 -2.66 7.96 -0.54
N ASP A 51 -2.01 6.79 -0.58
CA ASP A 51 -1.47 6.10 -1.73
C ASP A 51 -2.38 4.94 -2.18
N SER A 52 -3.69 5.16 -2.25
CA SER A 52 -4.62 4.26 -2.96
C SER A 52 -4.42 4.27 -4.49
N THR A 53 -3.19 4.43 -4.97
CA THR A 53 -2.72 3.90 -6.26
C THR A 53 -2.45 2.41 -6.17
N ALA A 54 -3.14 1.70 -5.27
CA ALA A 54 -3.25 0.25 -5.35
C ALA A 54 -3.79 -0.03 -6.75
N GLU A 55 -2.98 -0.69 -7.58
CA GLU A 55 -3.43 -1.18 -8.88
C GLU A 55 -4.79 -1.84 -8.65
N THR A 56 -5.84 -1.26 -9.24
CA THR A 56 -7.19 -1.74 -8.96
C THR A 56 -7.20 -3.20 -9.41
N TRP A 57 -7.89 -4.09 -8.70
CA TRP A 57 -7.95 -5.51 -9.09
C TRP A 57 -8.22 -5.69 -10.60
N GLY A 58 -9.04 -4.81 -11.19
CA GLY A 58 -9.26 -4.73 -12.64
C GLY A 58 -8.01 -4.48 -13.50
N ASP A 59 -7.11 -3.58 -13.09
CA ASP A 59 -5.88 -3.24 -13.82
C ASP A 59 -4.90 -4.42 -13.84
N THR A 60 -4.72 -5.10 -12.70
CA THR A 60 -3.88 -6.30 -12.60
C THR A 60 -4.41 -7.44 -13.48
N PHE A 61 -5.74 -7.70 -13.47
CA PHE A 61 -6.35 -8.71 -14.33
C PHE A 61 -6.28 -8.34 -15.82
N ALA A 62 -6.44 -7.06 -16.17
CA ALA A 62 -6.32 -6.58 -17.53
C ALA A 62 -4.91 -6.81 -18.10
N ARG A 63 -3.87 -6.56 -17.29
CA ARG A 63 -2.46 -6.81 -17.66
C ARG A 63 -2.16 -8.31 -17.80
N TYR A 64 -2.64 -9.13 -16.89
CA TYR A 64 -2.52 -10.59 -17.01
C TYR A 64 -3.16 -11.12 -18.30
N GLY A 65 -4.38 -10.65 -18.60
CA GLY A 65 -5.07 -10.99 -19.84
C GLY A 65 -4.33 -10.49 -21.10
N ALA A 66 -3.78 -9.28 -21.06
CA ALA A 66 -2.99 -8.71 -22.15
C ALA A 66 -1.70 -9.52 -22.40
N ALA A 67 -0.99 -9.92 -21.35
CA ALA A 67 0.20 -10.75 -21.45
C ALA A 67 -0.12 -12.12 -22.08
N LYS A 68 -1.17 -12.80 -21.63
CA LYS A 68 -1.64 -14.06 -22.23
C LYS A 68 -2.02 -13.91 -23.71
N ARG A 69 -2.65 -12.80 -24.11
CA ARG A 69 -2.97 -12.52 -25.52
C ARG A 69 -1.71 -12.28 -26.34
N ALA A 70 -0.73 -11.56 -25.80
CA ALA A 70 0.55 -11.34 -26.45
C ALA A 70 1.32 -12.66 -26.66
N GLU A 71 1.37 -13.53 -25.65
CA GLU A 71 1.96 -14.88 -25.76
C GLU A 71 1.30 -15.72 -26.85
N ARG A 72 -0.04 -15.71 -26.92
CA ARG A 72 -0.79 -16.45 -27.94
C ARG A 72 -0.50 -15.93 -29.35
N ARG A 73 -0.44 -14.60 -29.52
CA ARG A 73 -0.10 -13.96 -30.80
C ARG A 73 1.34 -14.28 -31.22
N ALA A 74 2.28 -14.25 -30.28
CA ALA A 74 3.67 -14.62 -30.54
C ALA A 74 3.81 -16.09 -30.95
N LYS A 75 3.13 -17.01 -30.25
CA LYS A 75 3.11 -18.44 -30.60
C LYS A 75 2.47 -18.69 -31.95
N GLN A 76 1.38 -17.99 -32.28
CA GLN A 76 0.73 -18.10 -33.57
C GLN A 76 1.64 -17.58 -34.70
N ALA A 77 2.23 -16.39 -34.53
CA ALA A 77 3.16 -15.83 -35.50
C ALA A 77 4.40 -16.72 -35.72
N ALA A 78 4.93 -17.35 -34.67
CA ALA A 78 6.03 -18.31 -34.79
C ALA A 78 5.62 -19.58 -35.55
N LYS A 79 4.39 -20.06 -35.35
CA LYS A 79 3.83 -21.20 -36.09
C LYS A 79 3.63 -20.86 -37.57
N ASP A 80 3.09 -19.68 -37.87
CA ASP A 80 2.85 -19.20 -39.23
C ASP A 80 4.19 -18.99 -39.98
N ALA A 81 5.21 -18.43 -39.32
CA ALA A 81 6.55 -18.23 -39.87
C ALA A 81 7.37 -19.52 -40.04
N SER A 82 7.02 -20.59 -39.31
CA SER A 82 7.60 -21.92 -39.48
C SER A 82 6.92 -22.70 -40.61
N GLY A 83 5.61 -22.54 -40.79
CA GLY A 83 4.84 -23.18 -41.86
C GLY A 83 5.11 -22.59 -43.24
N SER A 84 5.46 -21.31 -43.33
CA SER A 84 5.81 -20.63 -44.59
C SER A 84 7.21 -20.97 -45.13
N ARG A 85 8.03 -21.71 -44.38
CA ARG A 85 9.42 -22.06 -44.75
C ARG A 85 9.57 -23.48 -45.33
N ILE A 86 8.45 -24.18 -45.55
CA ILE A 86 8.34 -25.50 -46.18
C ILE A 86 7.60 -25.32 -47.50
#